data_AF-X1SNR4-F1
#
_entry.id   AF-X1SNR4-F1
#
_cell.length_a   1.000
_cell.length_b   1.000
_cell.length_c   1.000
_cell.angle_alpha   90.00
_cell.angle_beta   90.00
_cell.angle_gamma   90.00
#
_symmetry.space_group_name_H-M   'P 1'
#
loop_
_entity.id
_entity.type
_entity.pdbx_description
1 polymer ?
#
loop_
_entity_poly.entity_id
_entity_poly.type
_entity_poly.pdbx_seq_one_letter_code
_entity_poly.pdbx_strand_id
1 'polypeptide(L)'
;ESQGIGLLEGMACGLKPVIHNFPGANQIFPSEFLFNISEEFCEQICSVSYEPERYREFVKENYSLKNQLNEISDIFTQLEAEIDLQQNGNPAASLL
;
A
#
# COMPACT_ATOMS: atom_id res chain seq x y z
N GLU A 1 3.94 -16.10 -2.51
CA GLU A 1 3.04 -15.21 -3.27
C GLU A 1 3.08 -13.82 -2.66
N SER A 2 3.54 -12.81 -3.40
CA SER A 2 3.32 -11.40 -3.03
C SER A 2 1.87 -11.07 -3.36
N GLN A 3 0.95 -11.44 -2.47
CA GLN A 3 -0.49 -11.60 -2.77
C GLN A 3 -1.21 -10.34 -3.30
N GLY A 4 -0.58 -9.16 -3.27
CA GLY A 4 -1.19 -7.89 -3.72
C GLY A 4 -0.62 -7.27 -4.99
N ILE A 5 0.55 -7.69 -5.52
CA ILE A 5 1.19 -6.95 -6.63
C ILE A 5 0.39 -7.05 -7.92
N GLY A 6 0.02 -8.26 -8.35
CA GLY A 6 -0.74 -8.44 -9.60
C GLY A 6 -2.13 -7.78 -9.55
N LEU A 7 -2.74 -7.71 -8.36
CA LEU A 7 -3.99 -6.99 -8.15
C LEU A 7 -3.80 -5.48 -8.40
N LEU A 8 -2.81 -4.86 -7.75
CA LEU A 8 -2.54 -3.43 -7.90
C LEU A 8 -2.10 -3.07 -9.33
N GLU A 9 -1.31 -3.91 -9.99
CA GLU A 9 -0.94 -3.73 -11.40
C GLU A 9 -2.14 -3.78 -12.33
N GLY A 10 -3.05 -4.75 -12.10
CA GLY A 10 -4.30 -4.83 -12.82
C GLY A 10 -5.15 -3.57 -12.64
N MET A 11 -5.30 -3.11 -11.39
CA MET A 11 -6.02 -1.87 -11.07
C MET A 11 -5.36 -0.64 -11.72
N ALA A 12 -4.02 -0.57 -11.76
CA ALA A 12 -3.28 0.50 -12.43
C ALA A 12 -3.49 0.50 -13.96
N CYS A 13 -3.85 -0.64 -14.54
CA CYS A 13 -4.28 -0.75 -15.94
C CYS A 13 -5.78 -0.42 -16.13
N GLY A 14 -6.52 -0.17 -15.05
CA GLY A 14 -7.96 0.09 -15.04
C GLY A 14 -8.83 -1.16 -14.93
N LEU A 15 -8.27 -2.31 -14.54
CA LEU A 15 -9.08 -3.50 -14.26
C LEU A 15 -9.89 -3.33 -12.98
N LYS A 16 -11.15 -3.77 -13.03
CA LYS A 16 -12.06 -3.72 -11.89
C LYS A 16 -11.57 -4.64 -10.77
N PRO A 17 -11.36 -4.12 -9.55
CA PRO A 17 -11.05 -4.94 -8.40
C PRO A 17 -12.30 -5.69 -7.93
N VAL A 18 -12.14 -6.98 -7.65
CA VAL A 18 -13.12 -7.83 -6.96
C VAL A 18 -12.30 -8.70 -6.00
N ILE A 19 -12.24 -8.29 -4.74
CA ILE A 19 -11.24 -8.75 -3.77
C ILE A 19 -11.96 -9.47 -2.62
N HIS A 20 -11.49 -10.65 -2.24
CA HIS A 20 -12.06 -11.34 -1.09
C HIS A 20 -11.79 -10.53 0.18
N ASN A 21 -12.79 -10.38 1.04
CA ASN A 21 -12.69 -9.69 2.33
C ASN A 21 -11.95 -10.56 3.36
N PHE A 22 -10.66 -10.80 3.12
CA PHE A 22 -9.79 -11.47 4.08
C PHE A 22 -9.55 -10.58 5.32
N PRO A 23 -9.14 -11.14 6.47
CA PRO A 23 -8.85 -10.34 7.67
C PRO A 23 -7.88 -9.19 7.38
N GLY A 24 -8.35 -7.94 7.55
CA GLY A 24 -7.58 -6.73 7.29
C GLY A 24 -7.75 -6.12 5.89
N ALA A 25 -8.47 -6.78 4.96
CA ALA A 25 -8.71 -6.23 3.62
C ALA A 25 -9.42 -4.87 3.65
N ASN A 26 -10.35 -4.69 4.58
CA ASN A 26 -11.09 -3.45 4.82
C ASN A 26 -10.25 -2.27 5.35
N GLN A 27 -9.01 -2.52 5.78
CA GLN A 27 -8.07 -1.46 6.16
C GLN A 27 -7.26 -0.96 4.97
N ILE A 28 -7.25 -1.75 3.88
CA ILE A 28 -6.42 -1.51 2.69
C ILE A 28 -7.31 -1.05 1.53
N PHE A 29 -8.46 -1.70 1.34
CA PHE A 29 -9.32 -1.51 0.19
C PHE A 29 -10.69 -0.95 0.59
N PRO A 30 -11.29 -0.07 -0.24
CA PRO A 30 -12.67 0.37 -0.09
C PRO A 30 -13.63 -0.81 -0.08
N SER A 31 -14.70 -0.71 0.72
CA SER A 31 -15.69 -1.79 0.89
C SER A 31 -16.35 -2.21 -0.42
N GLU A 32 -16.51 -1.30 -1.38
CA GLU A 32 -17.10 -1.62 -2.69
C GLU A 32 -16.25 -2.56 -3.56
N PHE A 33 -14.98 -2.75 -3.22
CA PHE A 33 -14.10 -3.71 -3.92
C PHE A 33 -14.11 -5.08 -3.23
N LEU A 34 -14.78 -5.20 -2.08
CA LEU A 34 -14.72 -6.38 -1.22
C LEU A 34 -15.94 -7.27 -1.39
N PHE A 35 -15.73 -8.60 -1.36
CA PHE A 35 -16.80 -9.60 -1.29
C PHE A 35 -16.51 -10.65 -0.21
N ASN A 36 -17.53 -11.23 0.38
CA ASN A 36 -17.44 -12.24 1.45
C ASN A 36 -17.87 -13.63 0.96
N ILE A 37 -18.84 -13.70 0.05
CA ILE A 37 -19.40 -14.95 -0.46
C ILE A 37 -19.37 -14.97 -1.99
N SER A 38 -19.49 -16.18 -2.56
CA SER A 38 -19.41 -16.40 -4.00
C SER A 38 -20.49 -15.65 -4.77
N GLU A 39 -21.67 -15.46 -4.19
CA GLU A 39 -22.78 -14.71 -4.77
C GLU A 39 -22.40 -13.23 -4.98
N GLU A 40 -21.85 -12.57 -3.97
CA GLU A 40 -21.36 -11.19 -4.05
C GLU A 40 -20.25 -11.05 -5.10
N PHE A 41 -19.33 -12.03 -5.17
CA PHE A 41 -18.30 -12.08 -6.21
C PHE A 41 -18.94 -12.11 -7.61
N CYS A 42 -19.90 -13.01 -7.82
CA CYS A 42 -20.59 -13.16 -9.10
C CYS A 42 -21.35 -11.89 -9.48
N GLU A 43 -22.02 -11.26 -8.52
CA GLU A 43 -22.72 -9.98 -8.73
C GLU A 43 -21.76 -8.86 -9.13
N GLN A 44 -20.62 -8.74 -8.44
CA GLN A 44 -19.63 -7.70 -8.73
C GLN A 44 -18.99 -7.89 -10.11
N ILE A 45 -18.59 -9.11 -10.47
CA ILE A 45 -17.92 -9.38 -11.75
C ILE A 45 -18.89 -9.31 -12.95
N CYS A 46 -20.16 -9.67 -12.77
CA CYS A 46 -21.17 -9.60 -13.82
C CYS A 46 -21.83 -8.22 -13.94
N SER A 47 -21.60 -7.31 -12.99
CA SER A 47 -22.15 -5.96 -13.02
C SER A 47 -21.61 -5.16 -14.21
N VAL A 48 -22.52 -4.45 -14.90
CA VAL A 48 -22.18 -3.55 -16.02
C VAL A 48 -21.43 -2.29 -15.57
N SER A 49 -21.40 -2.00 -14.27
CA SER A 49 -20.64 -0.86 -13.75
C SER A 49 -19.13 -1.11 -13.84
N TYR A 50 -18.45 -0.23 -14.56
CA TYR A 50 -17.02 -0.30 -14.84
C TYR A 50 -16.43 1.10 -14.90
N GLU A 51 -15.57 1.44 -13.92
CA GLU A 51 -15.04 2.78 -13.70
C GLU A 51 -13.49 2.75 -13.70
N PRO A 52 -12.84 2.56 -14.86
CA PRO A 52 -11.41 2.25 -14.92
C PRO A 52 -10.53 3.39 -14.40
N GLU A 53 -10.98 4.65 -14.50
CA GLU A 53 -10.26 5.80 -13.94
C GLU A 53 -10.17 5.74 -12.41
N ARG A 54 -11.27 5.37 -11.75
CA ARG A 54 -11.33 5.23 -10.29
C ARG A 54 -10.33 4.18 -9.78
N TYR A 55 -10.20 3.06 -10.47
CA TYR A 55 -9.28 1.99 -10.06
C TYR A 55 -7.81 2.42 -10.22
N ARG A 56 -7.50 3.17 -11.30
CA ARG A 56 -6.17 3.75 -11.50
C ARG A 56 -5.84 4.80 -10.46
N GLU A 57 -6.80 5.66 -10.14
CA GLU A 57 -6.63 6.74 -9.17
C GLU A 57 -6.37 6.18 -7.77
N PHE A 58 -7.10 5.13 -7.36
CA PHE A 58 -6.83 4.41 -6.11
C PHE A 58 -5.36 3.97 -6.02
N VAL A 59 -4.81 3.35 -7.08
CA VAL A 59 -3.40 2.91 -7.06
C VAL A 59 -2.45 4.09 -7.01
N LYS A 60 -2.70 5.12 -7.81
CA LYS A 60 -1.85 6.32 -7.88
C LYS A 60 -1.78 7.04 -6.54
N GLU A 61 -2.89 7.17 -5.83
CA GLU A 61 -2.96 7.91 -4.56
C GLU A 61 -2.33 7.13 -3.40
N ASN A 62 -2.54 5.81 -3.34
CA ASN A 62 -2.12 4.99 -2.20
C ASN A 62 -0.74 4.32 -2.38
N TYR A 63 -0.28 4.16 -3.63
CA TYR A 63 0.93 3.40 -3.96
C TYR A 63 1.87 4.16 -4.92
N SER A 64 1.86 5.49 -4.85
CA SER A 64 2.82 6.33 -5.58
C SER A 64 4.26 5.97 -5.21
N LEU A 65 5.06 5.54 -6.20
CA LEU A 65 6.49 5.26 -6.02
C LEU A 65 7.25 6.45 -5.42
N LYS A 66 6.90 7.67 -5.84
CA LYS A 66 7.54 8.89 -5.32
C LYS A 66 7.29 9.03 -3.82
N ASN A 67 6.06 8.78 -3.36
CA ASN A 67 5.72 8.91 -1.95
C ASN A 67 6.42 7.82 -1.13
N GLN A 68 6.42 6.58 -1.63
CA GLN A 68 7.13 5.47 -0.98
C GLN A 68 8.63 5.74 -0.83
N LEU A 69 9.29 6.28 -1.86
CA LEU A 69 10.71 6.64 -1.79
C LEU A 69 10.97 7.77 -0.78
N ASN A 70 10.08 8.75 -0.71
CA ASN A 70 10.18 9.81 0.29
C ASN A 70 10.04 9.26 1.71
N GLU A 71 9.04 8.42 1.98
CA GLU A 71 8.84 7.80 3.28
C GLU A 71 10.05 6.94 3.70
N ILE A 72 10.62 6.17 2.78
CA ILE A 72 11.85 5.41 3.02
C ILE A 72 13.02 6.34 3.35
N SER A 73 13.16 7.45 2.62
CA SER A 73 14.20 8.46 2.88
C SER A 73 14.05 9.10 4.25
N ASP A 74 12.82 9.37 4.67
CA ASP A 74 12.52 9.94 5.99
C ASP A 74 12.89 8.97 7.10
N ILE A 75 12.60 7.67 6.93
CA ILE A 75 13.02 6.61 7.86
C ILE A 75 14.56 6.56 7.96
N PHE A 76 15.28 6.58 6.84
CA PHE A 76 16.74 6.59 6.86
C PHE A 76 17.30 7.82 7.58
N THR A 77 16.74 9.00 7.32
CA THR A 77 17.17 10.24 7.97
C THR A 77 16.94 10.20 9.49
N GLN A 78 15.81 9.64 9.93
CA GLN A 78 15.53 9.45 11.36
C GLN A 78 16.53 8.48 12.01
N LEU A 79 16.81 7.36 11.35
CA LEU A 79 17.77 6.37 11.84
C LEU A 79 19.19 6.94 11.93
N GLU A 80 19.64 7.71 10.94
CA GLU A 80 20.93 8.40 10.96
C GLU A 80 21.01 9.36 12.16
N ALA A 81 19.98 10.18 12.37
CA ALA A 81 19.92 11.09 13.51
C ALA A 81 19.96 10.35 14.86
N GLU A 82 19.26 9.22 14.99
CA GLU A 82 19.29 8.39 16.20
C GLU A 82 20.69 7.79 16.46
N ILE A 83 21.39 7.34 15.42
CA ILE A 83 22.75 6.81 15.52
C ILE A 83 23.72 7.91 15.97
N ASP A 84 23.65 9.10 15.37
CA ASP A 84 24.52 10.23 15.71
C ASP A 84 24.33 10.68 17.17
N LEU A 85 23.10 10.69 17.66
CA LEU A 85 22.78 11.00 19.06
C LEU A 85 23.36 9.96 20.03
N GLN A 86 23.34 8.67 19.66
CA GLN A 86 23.94 7.60 20.47
C GLN A 86 25.48 7.70 20.51
N GLN A 87 26.12 8.15 19.42
CA GLN A 87 27.57 8.32 19.36
C GLN A 87 28.03 9.58 20.13
N ASN A 88 27.30 10.69 20.03
CA ASN A 88 27.62 11.94 20.74
C ASN A 88 27.23 11.93 22.23
N GLY A 89 26.32 11.04 22.64
CA GLY A 89 25.95 10.81 24.05
C GLY A 89 26.91 9.90 24.83
N ASN A 90 27.93 9.33 24.19
CA ASN A 90 28.91 8.45 24.82
C ASN A 90 30.25 9.19 25.08
N PRO A 91 30.51 9.68 26.31
CA PRO A 91 31.75 10.41 26.63
C PRO A 91 33.02 9.55 26.52
N ALA A 92 32.92 8.23 26.29
CA ALA A 92 34.06 7.37 26.06
C ALA A 92 34.65 7.44 24.64
N ALA A 93 33.93 8.01 23.66
CA ALA A 93 34.39 8.10 22.27
C ALA A 93 35.29 9.33 21.99
N SER A 94 35.36 10.29 22.91
CA SER A 94 36.10 11.56 22.72
C SER A 94 37.58 11.52 23.14
N LEU A 95 38.15 10.34 23.43
CA LEU A 95 39.51 10.19 23.99
C LEU A 95 40.43 9.21 23.24
N LEU A 96 40.20 9.01 21.94
CA LEU A 96 41.21 8.47 21.02
C LEU A 96 41.36 9.41 19.83
#